data_AF-A0A9Q6EZH3-F1
#
_entry.id   AF-A0A9Q6EZH3-F1
#
_cell.length_a   1.000
_cell.length_b   1.000
_cell.length_c   1.000
_cell.angle_alpha   90.00
_cell.angle_beta   90.00
_cell.angle_gamma   90.00
#
_symmetry.space_group_name_H-M   'P 1'
#
loop_
_entity.id
_entity.type
_entity.pdbx_description
1 polymer ?
#
loop_
_entity_poly.entity_id
_entity_poly.type
_entity_poly.pdbx_seq_one_letter_code
_entity_poly.pdbx_strand_id
1 'polypeptide(L)'
;MNITQMAFEFIAKNPDQKMRDIIAAFPDCKPVSVKSAVYRLYTEGRLETKATSCGFIYRVINDASCCDDLQDDFKSRGNLEQEKAAKKLEERSLYRRAATVWHQLSTSSCSQKTLEYYIRQKNACLRKARMGKSHTECLLAGNYCGGDLCID
;
A
#
# COMPACT_ATOMS: atom_id res chain seq x y z
N MET A 1 -6.32 -18.57 -29.44
CA MET A 1 -5.00 -18.56 -28.77
C MET A 1 -5.05 -17.54 -27.65
N ASN A 2 -4.95 -17.95 -26.38
CA ASN A 2 -5.04 -17.02 -25.25
C ASN A 2 -3.63 -16.55 -24.86
N ILE A 3 -3.26 -15.37 -25.37
CA ILE A 3 -1.92 -14.77 -25.18
C ILE A 3 -1.56 -14.67 -23.69
N THR A 4 -2.56 -14.45 -22.82
CA THR A 4 -2.36 -14.35 -21.37
C THR A 4 -1.94 -15.67 -20.74
N GLN A 5 -2.56 -16.79 -21.14
CA GLN A 5 -2.17 -18.12 -20.65
C GLN A 5 -0.77 -18.50 -21.17
N MET A 6 -0.50 -18.25 -22.44
CA MET A 6 0.81 -18.53 -23.04
C MET A 6 1.94 -17.73 -22.39
N ALA A 7 1.71 -16.43 -22.13
CA ALA A 7 2.69 -15.59 -21.45
C ALA A 7 2.97 -16.10 -20.02
N PHE A 8 1.92 -16.54 -19.30
CA PHE A 8 2.07 -17.12 -17.97
C PHE A 8 2.92 -18.39 -17.99
N GLU A 9 2.61 -19.34 -18.88
CA GLU A 9 3.39 -20.58 -19.04
C GLU A 9 4.84 -20.34 -19.45
N PHE A 10 5.07 -19.34 -20.31
CA PHE A 10 6.42 -18.98 -20.73
C PHE A 10 7.26 -18.42 -19.57
N ILE A 11 6.69 -17.53 -18.76
CA ILE A 11 7.37 -16.96 -17.59
C ILE A 11 7.55 -18.01 -16.49
N ALA A 12 6.62 -18.98 -16.38
CA ALA A 12 6.78 -20.12 -15.46
C ALA A 12 7.99 -21.00 -15.83
N LYS A 13 8.20 -21.24 -17.13
CA LYS A 13 9.34 -22.02 -17.65
C LYS A 13 10.66 -21.24 -17.63
N ASN A 14 10.58 -19.92 -17.80
CA ASN A 14 11.74 -19.03 -17.88
C ASN A 14 11.54 -17.89 -16.86
N PRO A 15 11.93 -18.09 -15.59
CA PRO A 15 11.86 -17.03 -14.59
C PRO A 15 12.85 -15.90 -14.91
N ASP A 16 12.61 -14.73 -14.33
CA ASP A 16 13.50 -13.56 -14.38
C ASP A 16 13.73 -12.96 -15.78
N GLN A 17 12.78 -13.18 -16.69
CA GLN A 17 12.83 -12.63 -18.05
C GLN A 17 12.40 -11.17 -18.07
N LYS A 18 13.04 -10.36 -18.93
CA LYS A 18 12.62 -8.97 -19.14
C LYS A 18 11.45 -8.91 -20.11
N MET A 19 10.67 -7.83 -20.06
CA MET A 19 9.56 -7.59 -21.00
C MET A 19 9.98 -7.71 -22.47
N ARG A 20 11.19 -7.25 -22.83
CA ARG A 20 11.71 -7.37 -24.21
C ARG A 20 11.89 -8.82 -24.64
N ASP A 21 12.42 -9.66 -23.75
CA ASP A 21 12.70 -11.07 -24.02
C ASP A 21 11.40 -11.88 -24.11
N ILE A 22 10.41 -11.54 -23.26
CA ILE A 22 9.07 -12.11 -23.33
C ILE A 22 8.39 -11.75 -24.65
N ILE A 23 8.48 -10.51 -25.11
CA ILE A 23 7.92 -10.09 -26.41
C ILE A 23 8.61 -10.84 -27.56
N ALA A 24 9.93 -11.01 -27.50
CA ALA A 24 10.70 -11.72 -28.52
C ALA A 24 10.33 -13.21 -28.62
N ALA A 25 9.85 -13.83 -27.54
CA ALA A 25 9.39 -15.21 -27.54
C ALA A 25 8.05 -15.43 -28.27
N PHE A 26 7.32 -14.37 -28.57
CA PHE A 26 6.03 -14.43 -29.29
C PHE A 26 6.06 -13.57 -30.56
N PRO A 27 6.88 -13.92 -31.57
CA PRO A 27 7.00 -13.13 -32.80
C PRO A 27 5.70 -13.07 -33.60
N ASP A 28 4.85 -14.10 -33.48
CA ASP A 28 3.55 -14.19 -34.16
C ASP A 28 2.47 -13.28 -33.54
N CYS A 29 2.73 -12.74 -32.34
CA CYS A 29 1.79 -11.89 -31.62
C CYS A 29 2.21 -10.42 -31.68
N LYS A 30 1.23 -9.50 -31.67
CA LYS A 30 1.53 -8.08 -31.58
C LYS A 30 2.24 -7.77 -30.24
N PRO A 31 3.36 -7.02 -30.25
CA PRO A 31 4.11 -6.68 -29.02
C PRO A 31 3.25 -6.02 -27.94
N VAL A 32 2.31 -5.16 -28.35
CA VAL A 32 1.37 -4.46 -27.46
C VAL A 32 0.43 -5.45 -26.75
N SER A 33 -0.02 -6.50 -27.44
CA SER A 33 -0.89 -7.53 -26.89
C SER A 33 -0.17 -8.37 -25.85
N VAL A 34 1.09 -8.75 -26.11
CA VAL A 34 1.93 -9.48 -25.15
C VAL A 34 2.22 -8.62 -23.92
N LYS A 35 2.60 -7.35 -24.13
CA LYS A 35 2.82 -6.39 -23.03
C LYS A 35 1.57 -6.20 -22.18
N SER A 36 0.41 -6.00 -22.79
CA SER A 36 -0.87 -5.88 -22.09
C SER A 36 -1.21 -7.15 -21.31
N ALA A 37 -0.97 -8.33 -21.87
CA ALA A 37 -1.21 -9.60 -21.20
C ALA A 37 -0.32 -9.79 -19.96
N VAL A 38 0.97 -9.46 -20.05
CA VAL A 38 1.91 -9.50 -18.91
C VAL A 38 1.50 -8.49 -17.84
N TYR A 39 1.10 -7.27 -18.22
CA TYR A 39 0.57 -6.30 -17.25
C TYR A 39 -0.69 -6.79 -16.55
N ARG A 40 -1.62 -7.43 -17.28
CA ARG A 40 -2.83 -8.01 -16.67
C ARG A 40 -2.47 -9.06 -15.63
N LEU A 41 -1.57 -9.98 -15.95
CA LEU A 41 -1.09 -10.99 -15.00
C LEU A 41 -0.42 -10.40 -13.77
N TYR A 42 0.33 -9.30 -13.93
CA TYR A 42 0.89 -8.54 -12.81
C TYR A 42 -0.21 -7.87 -11.95
N THR A 43 -1.17 -7.18 -12.57
CA THR A 43 -2.29 -6.55 -11.84
C THR A 43 -3.21 -7.55 -11.15
N GLU A 44 -3.32 -8.76 -11.70
CA GLU A 44 -4.05 -9.89 -11.12
C GLU A 44 -3.27 -10.56 -9.97
N GLY A 45 -2.03 -10.15 -9.70
CA GLY A 45 -1.20 -10.70 -8.63
C GLY A 45 -0.68 -12.10 -8.92
N ARG A 46 -0.52 -12.47 -10.20
CA ARG A 46 0.02 -13.79 -10.62
C ARG A 46 1.50 -13.75 -10.97
N LEU A 47 2.06 -12.55 -11.12
CA LEU A 47 3.47 -12.31 -11.43
C LEU A 47 4.08 -11.35 -10.41
N GLU A 48 5.33 -11.61 -10.07
CA GLU A 48 6.21 -10.72 -9.34
C GLU A 48 7.13 -9.96 -10.30
N THR A 49 7.47 -8.73 -9.90
CA THR A 49 8.42 -7.89 -10.63
C THR A 49 9.57 -7.50 -9.74
N LYS A 50 10.81 -7.73 -10.20
CA LYS A 50 12.02 -7.25 -9.51
C LYS A 50 12.70 -6.17 -10.35
N ALA A 51 13.02 -5.05 -9.72
CA ALA A 51 13.77 -3.97 -10.36
C ALA A 51 15.24 -4.40 -10.55
N THR A 52 15.75 -4.19 -11.75
CA THR A 52 17.15 -4.39 -12.13
C THR A 52 17.71 -3.06 -12.64
N SER A 53 19.04 -2.92 -12.70
CA SER A 53 19.73 -1.74 -13.26
C SER A 53 19.24 -1.31 -14.66
N CYS A 54 18.69 -2.24 -15.44
CA CYS A 54 18.22 -2.01 -16.81
C CYS A 54 16.76 -2.44 -17.06
N GLY A 55 15.87 -2.28 -16.07
CA GLY A 55 14.42 -2.47 -16.21
C GLY A 55 13.82 -3.43 -15.19
N PHE A 56 12.72 -4.08 -15.55
CA PHE A 56 12.00 -5.03 -14.69
C PHE A 56 12.10 -6.44 -15.25
N ILE A 57 12.34 -7.39 -14.35
CA ILE A 57 12.26 -8.83 -14.63
C ILE A 57 10.97 -9.38 -14.02
N TYR A 58 10.36 -10.35 -14.70
CA TYR A 58 9.08 -10.95 -14.33
C TYR A 58 9.28 -12.40 -13.90
N ARG A 59 8.62 -12.80 -12.82
CA ARG A 59 8.63 -14.17 -12.29
C ARG A 59 7.20 -14.58 -11.92
N VAL A 60 6.85 -15.85 -12.09
CA VAL A 60 5.57 -16.37 -11.62
C VAL A 60 5.61 -16.52 -10.10
N ILE A 61 4.57 -16.01 -9.43
CA ILE A 61 4.40 -16.23 -8.00
C ILE A 61 4.06 -17.70 -7.83
N ASN A 62 5.02 -18.47 -7.31
CA ASN A 62 4.76 -19.85 -6.94
C ASN A 62 4.09 -19.79 -5.56
N ASP A 63 2.91 -20.39 -5.40
CA ASP A 63 2.08 -20.34 -4.18
C ASP A 63 2.77 -20.87 -2.90
N ALA A 64 4.07 -21.17 -2.96
CA ALA A 64 4.89 -21.67 -1.86
C ALA A 64 6.01 -20.71 -1.39
N SER A 65 6.39 -19.64 -2.10
CA SER A 65 7.47 -18.75 -1.62
C SER A 65 7.63 -17.48 -2.47
N CYS A 66 7.26 -16.32 -1.91
CA CYS A 66 8.05 -15.07 -1.93
C CYS A 66 7.30 -13.96 -1.15
N CYS A 67 7.21 -14.14 0.17
CA CYS A 67 7.22 -13.01 1.08
C CYS A 67 8.71 -12.80 1.37
N ASP A 68 9.33 -11.76 0.78
CA ASP A 68 10.65 -11.17 1.11
C ASP A 68 11.19 -10.47 -0.16
N ASP A 69 11.69 -9.25 -0.21
CA ASP A 69 12.30 -8.35 0.77
C ASP A 69 12.39 -6.99 0.06
N LEU A 70 12.01 -5.84 0.63
CA LEU A 70 12.91 -5.06 1.48
C LEU A 70 12.14 -3.87 2.11
N GLN A 71 10.94 -4.09 2.67
CA GLN A 71 10.27 -3.00 3.43
C GLN A 71 9.22 -3.42 4.45
N ASP A 72 8.85 -4.70 4.54
CA ASP A 72 7.67 -5.10 5.31
C ASP A 72 7.97 -5.56 6.75
N ASP A 73 9.09 -6.24 7.03
CA ASP A 73 9.26 -6.88 8.34
C ASP A 73 9.50 -5.91 9.53
N PHE A 74 10.26 -4.83 9.31
CA PHE A 74 10.46 -3.82 10.36
C PHE A 74 9.28 -2.85 10.49
N LYS A 75 8.55 -2.57 9.39
CA LYS A 75 7.34 -1.73 9.43
C LYS A 75 6.15 -2.50 9.97
N SER A 76 5.99 -3.78 9.66
CA SER A 76 4.80 -4.56 10.03
C SER A 76 4.72 -4.87 11.53
N ARG A 77 5.84 -5.14 12.23
CA ARG A 77 5.80 -5.30 13.70
C ARG A 77 5.49 -3.98 14.42
N GLY A 78 6.16 -2.89 14.04
CA GLY A 78 5.93 -1.57 14.62
C GLY A 78 4.52 -1.05 14.35
N ASN A 79 4.02 -1.21 13.12
CA ASN A 79 2.67 -0.83 12.75
C ASN A 79 1.62 -1.70 13.46
N LEU A 80 1.85 -3.00 13.63
CA LEU A 80 0.92 -3.89 14.34
C LEU A 80 0.79 -3.53 15.83
N GLU A 81 1.91 -3.19 16.48
CA GLU A 81 1.88 -2.70 17.86
C GLU A 81 1.15 -1.36 17.99
N GLN A 82 1.38 -0.45 17.04
CA GLN A 82 0.68 0.83 16.96
C GLN A 82 -0.82 0.66 16.69
N GLU A 83 -1.23 -0.29 15.85
CA GLU A 83 -2.64 -0.64 15.64
C GLU A 83 -3.29 -1.16 16.92
N LYS A 84 -2.61 -2.06 17.65
CA LYS A 84 -3.08 -2.56 18.94
C LYS A 84 -3.20 -1.43 19.96
N ALA A 85 -2.23 -0.51 19.97
CA ALA A 85 -2.28 0.67 20.83
C ALA A 85 -3.45 1.60 20.46
N ALA A 86 -3.70 1.83 19.17
CA ALA A 86 -4.83 2.62 18.70
C ALA A 86 -6.17 2.01 19.14
N LYS A 87 -6.34 0.69 18.97
CA LYS A 87 -7.54 -0.04 19.42
C LYS A 87 -7.74 0.02 20.94
N LYS A 88 -6.68 -0.17 21.73
CA LYS A 88 -6.74 0.01 23.20
C LYS A 88 -7.14 1.42 23.61
N LEU A 89 -6.73 2.45 22.85
CA LEU A 89 -7.15 3.83 23.08
C LEU A 89 -8.63 4.06 22.72
N GLU A 90 -9.13 3.40 21.67
CA GLU A 90 -10.56 3.42 21.33
C GLU A 90 -11.43 2.77 22.40
N GLU A 91 -11.00 1.63 22.95
CA GLU A 91 -11.66 0.95 24.08
C GLU A 91 -11.73 1.86 25.32
N ARG A 92 -10.69 2.64 25.57
CA ARG A 92 -10.63 3.63 26.67
C ARG A 92 -11.35 4.95 26.35
N SER A 93 -12.08 5.04 25.23
CA SER A 93 -12.76 6.26 24.77
C SER A 93 -11.84 7.48 24.53
N LEU A 94 -10.53 7.26 24.38
CA LEU A 94 -9.53 8.29 24.11
C LEU A 94 -9.39 8.52 22.59
N TYR A 95 -10.51 8.84 21.95
CA TYR A 95 -10.62 8.86 20.49
C TYR A 95 -9.71 9.87 19.78
N ARG A 96 -9.38 11.00 20.41
CA ARG A 96 -8.43 11.97 19.82
C ARG A 96 -7.01 11.41 19.77
N ARG A 97 -6.59 10.71 20.82
CA ARG A 97 -5.27 10.06 20.88
C ARG A 97 -5.20 8.89 19.90
N ALA A 98 -6.27 8.09 19.83
CA ALA A 98 -6.40 7.02 18.83
C ALA A 98 -6.30 7.58 17.39
N ALA A 99 -6.97 8.69 17.09
CA ALA A 99 -6.90 9.35 15.78
C ALA A 99 -5.47 9.79 15.41
N THR A 100 -4.68 10.27 16.38
CA THR A 100 -3.27 10.62 16.15
C THR A 100 -2.44 9.40 15.78
N VAL A 101 -2.65 8.26 16.46
CA VAL A 101 -1.94 7.01 16.14
C VAL A 101 -2.32 6.50 14.74
N TRP A 102 -3.62 6.53 14.39
CA TRP A 102 -4.07 6.21 13.04
C TRP A 102 -3.49 7.15 11.97
N HIS A 103 -3.27 8.43 12.29
CA HIS A 103 -2.62 9.35 11.37
C HIS A 103 -1.14 9.04 11.18
N GLN A 104 -0.41 8.71 12.25
CA GLN A 104 0.99 8.28 12.16
C GLN A 104 1.15 7.03 11.31
N LEU A 105 0.24 6.05 11.48
CA LEU A 105 0.15 4.86 10.64
C LEU A 105 -0.15 5.19 9.17
N SER A 106 -1.02 6.17 8.90
CA SER A 106 -1.31 6.58 7.52
C SER A 106 -0.12 7.21 6.81
N THR A 107 0.72 7.95 7.54
CA THR A 107 1.92 8.61 6.99
C THR A 107 3.07 7.63 6.81
N SER A 108 3.13 6.54 7.60
CA SER A 108 4.18 5.52 7.49
C SER A 108 3.90 4.44 6.42
N SER A 109 2.64 4.33 5.98
CA SER A 109 2.15 3.30 5.05
C SER A 109 2.51 3.58 3.59
N CYS A 110 2.93 2.54 2.86
CA CYS A 110 3.28 2.63 1.43
C CYS A 110 2.18 2.08 0.50
N SER A 111 1.24 1.28 1.02
CA SER A 111 0.15 0.70 0.23
C SER A 111 -1.10 1.58 0.26
N GLN A 112 -1.67 1.83 -0.93
CA GLN A 112 -2.87 2.66 -1.07
C GLN A 112 -4.09 2.05 -0.33
N LYS A 113 -4.22 0.71 -0.33
CA LYS A 113 -5.31 0.01 0.37
C LYS A 113 -5.22 0.16 1.90
N THR A 114 -4.00 0.10 2.47
CA THR A 114 -3.81 0.26 3.92
C THR A 114 -3.98 1.71 4.35
N LEU A 115 -3.52 2.66 3.52
CA LEU A 115 -3.75 4.09 3.72
C LEU A 115 -5.24 4.44 3.80
N GLU A 116 -6.06 3.95 2.87
CA GLU A 116 -7.51 4.18 2.88
C GLU A 116 -8.16 3.62 4.15
N TYR A 117 -7.74 2.43 4.59
CA TYR A 117 -8.20 1.83 5.83
C TYR A 117 -7.85 2.69 7.06
N TYR A 118 -6.60 3.13 7.21
CA TYR A 118 -6.17 3.95 8.34
C TYR A 118 -6.85 5.33 8.37
N ILE A 119 -7.05 5.96 7.21
CA ILE A 119 -7.80 7.20 7.10
C ILE A 119 -9.26 7.00 7.53
N ARG A 120 -9.89 5.88 7.15
CA ARG A 120 -11.26 5.55 7.57
C ARG A 120 -11.35 5.39 9.09
N GLN A 121 -10.40 4.69 9.71
CA GLN A 121 -10.35 4.51 11.17
C GLN A 121 -10.11 5.84 11.91
N LYS A 122 -9.17 6.66 11.42
CA LYS A 122 -8.95 8.02 11.93
C LYS A 122 -10.25 8.83 11.92
N ASN A 123 -10.95 8.84 10.80
CA ASN A 123 -12.20 9.61 10.66
C ASN A 123 -13.33 9.06 11.55
N ALA A 124 -13.38 7.75 11.79
CA ALA A 124 -14.31 7.15 12.76
C ALA A 124 -14.01 7.61 14.19
N CYS A 125 -12.73 7.60 14.60
CA CYS A 125 -12.30 8.14 15.88
C CYS A 125 -12.68 9.61 16.06
N LEU A 126 -12.41 10.46 15.05
CA LEU A 126 -12.75 11.88 15.12
C LEU A 126 -14.26 12.13 15.22
N ARG A 127 -15.09 11.30 14.55
CA ARG A 127 -16.55 11.37 14.71
C ARG A 127 -16.96 11.05 16.15
N LYS A 128 -16.47 9.95 16.72
CA LYS A 128 -16.74 9.58 18.12
C LYS A 128 -16.24 10.65 19.12
N ALA A 129 -15.08 11.25 18.87
CA ALA A 129 -14.53 12.33 19.68
C ALA A 129 -15.38 13.61 19.66
N ARG A 130 -16.10 13.86 18.56
CA ARG A 130 -17.02 15.01 18.42
C ARG A 130 -18.36 14.74 19.10
N MET A 131 -18.81 13.49 19.14
CA MET A 131 -20.07 13.09 19.80
C MET A 131 -19.96 13.07 21.33
N GLY A 132 -18.76 12.97 21.90
CA GLY A 132 -18.53 12.96 23.35
C GLY A 132 -18.66 14.32 24.08
N LYS A 133 -19.26 15.34 23.47
CA LYS A 133 -19.52 16.64 24.12
C LYS A 133 -21.00 17.00 24.05
N SER A 134 -21.79 16.39 24.92
CA SER A 134 -23.03 16.98 25.44
C SER A 134 -22.70 17.56 26.82
N HIS A 135 -22.78 18.87 26.94
CA HIS A 135 -22.67 19.68 28.18
C HIS A 135 -21.40 19.51 29.03
N THR A 136 -20.45 20.45 28.86
CA THR A 136 -20.07 21.40 29.94
C THR A 136 -18.99 22.34 29.39
N GLU A 137 -19.18 23.61 29.71
CA GLU A 137 -18.33 24.79 29.51
C GLU A 137 -16.82 24.48 29.43
N CYS A 138 -16.16 24.91 28.35
CA CYS A 138 -14.71 25.07 28.31
C CYS A 138 -14.41 26.31 27.47
N LEU A 139 -14.11 27.38 28.20
CA LEU A 139 -13.60 28.67 27.76
C LEU A 139 -12.31 28.52 26.92
N LEU A 140 -12.16 29.43 25.95
CA LEU A 140 -10.93 29.94 25.30
C LEU A 140 -9.72 28.98 25.12
N ALA A 141 -9.36 28.73 23.85
CA ALA A 141 -7.98 28.91 23.38
C ALA A 141 -7.92 28.91 21.83
N GLY A 142 -7.78 30.12 21.28
CA GLY A 142 -6.93 30.47 20.12
C GLY A 142 -7.04 29.68 18.82
N ASN A 143 -7.68 30.29 17.83
CA ASN A 143 -7.34 30.08 16.41
C ASN A 143 -5.88 30.49 16.17
N TYR A 144 -4.98 29.54 15.96
CA TYR A 144 -3.66 29.81 15.38
C TYR A 144 -3.74 29.61 13.87
N CYS A 145 -3.77 30.70 13.11
CA CYS A 145 -3.50 30.69 11.67
C CYS A 145 -1.98 30.83 11.51
N GLY A 146 -1.36 29.88 10.81
CA GLY A 146 0.09 29.77 10.65
C GLY A 146 0.75 31.07 10.20
N GLY A 147 1.82 31.44 10.87
CA GLY A 147 2.66 32.57 10.47
C GLY A 147 3.44 32.25 9.20
N ASP A 148 3.39 33.18 8.26
CA ASP A 148 4.28 33.27 7.11
C ASP A 148 5.75 33.32 7.57
N LEU A 149 6.54 32.40 7.06
CA LEU A 149 8.00 32.45 7.09
C LEU A 149 8.47 32.91 5.70
N CYS A 150 8.60 34.22 5.52
CA CYS A 150 9.45 34.81 4.49
C CYS A 150 10.56 35.58 5.22
N ILE A 151 11.77 35.05 5.10
CA ILE A 151 13.03 35.60 5.62
C ILE A 151 13.50 36.70 4.65
N ASP A 152 14.02 37.80 5.21
CA ASP A 152 14.71 38.92 4.54
C ASP A 152 15.92 38.48 3.68
#